data_AF-A0A0F9E0M3-F1
#
_entry.id   AF-A0A0F9E0M3-F1
#
_cell.length_a   1.000
_cell.length_b   1.000
_cell.length_c   1.000
_cell.angle_alpha   90.00
_cell.angle_beta   90.00
_cell.angle_gamma   90.00
#
_symmetry.space_group_name_H-M   'P 1'
#
loop_
_entity.id
_entity.type
_entity.pdbx_description
1 polymer ?
#
loop_
_entity_poly.entity_id
_entity_poly.type
_entity_poly.pdbx_seq_one_letter_code
_entity_poly.pdbx_strand_id
1 'polypeptide(L)'
;MQGNLLPQSNPFLLSKSDSIHFQKGHGNLENYLSSSAADKEWQHLRKFEQQLFQSQLNKKVETSELTNYAKDSLRILMVKLIGVWQLEEKKLLELDIAKNPNYYLALLTELEDSDMPATHYLFLEKRLAYLTQASIEQKFAWSTSLNFILGLLVVGLGTLLILRKKPHNTVDDLSRQERNIQTLILEGKTNKEIANELFISLSTVKTHITNIYSKLKVSNRRELVKRFEN
;
A
#
# COMPACT_ATOMS: atom_id res chain seq x y z
N MET A 1 37.44 -19.71 -72.75
CA MET A 1 38.03 -20.08 -71.45
C MET A 1 37.69 -18.97 -70.46
N GLN A 2 36.64 -19.14 -69.67
CA GLN A 2 36.26 -18.19 -68.61
C GLN A 2 36.98 -18.61 -67.33
N GLY A 3 37.92 -17.78 -66.87
CA GLY A 3 38.60 -17.96 -65.60
C GLY A 3 37.64 -17.74 -64.44
N ASN A 4 37.48 -18.76 -63.60
CA ASN A 4 36.65 -18.73 -62.40
C ASN A 4 37.41 -17.96 -61.31
N LEU A 5 37.09 -16.66 -61.13
CA LEU A 5 37.65 -15.86 -60.04
C LEU A 5 36.95 -16.23 -58.73
N LEU A 6 37.72 -16.74 -57.76
CA LEU A 6 37.23 -17.07 -56.43
C LEU A 6 36.68 -15.80 -55.72
N PRO A 7 35.57 -15.90 -54.98
CA PRO A 7 34.99 -14.76 -54.26
C PRO A 7 35.93 -14.32 -53.12
N GLN A 8 36.22 -13.02 -53.01
CA GLN A 8 37.07 -12.49 -51.95
C GLN A 8 36.35 -12.52 -50.60
N SER A 9 36.97 -13.15 -49.60
CA SER A 9 36.50 -13.19 -48.21
C SER A 9 37.23 -12.14 -47.37
N ASN A 10 36.48 -11.23 -46.76
CA ASN A 10 37.04 -10.26 -45.81
C ASN A 10 36.65 -10.68 -44.38
N PRO A 11 37.61 -10.86 -43.47
CA PRO A 11 37.31 -11.14 -42.06
C PRO A 11 36.64 -9.91 -41.43
N PHE A 12 35.56 -10.13 -40.68
CA PHE A 12 34.79 -9.05 -40.06
C PHE A 12 35.37 -8.72 -38.67
N LEU A 13 35.56 -7.43 -38.39
CA LEU A 13 36.44 -6.91 -37.32
C LEU A 13 35.99 -7.15 -35.86
N LEU A 14 34.87 -7.83 -35.61
CA LEU A 14 34.34 -8.05 -34.25
C LEU A 14 34.59 -9.46 -33.71
N SER A 15 35.09 -10.41 -34.51
CA SER A 15 35.41 -11.79 -34.10
C SER A 15 36.49 -12.38 -35.02
N LYS A 16 37.61 -12.88 -34.46
CA LYS A 16 38.72 -13.43 -35.25
C LYS A 16 38.41 -14.77 -35.93
N SER A 17 37.23 -15.35 -35.71
CA SER A 17 36.82 -16.65 -36.25
C SER A 17 35.61 -16.59 -37.19
N ASP A 18 34.94 -15.44 -37.32
CA ASP A 18 33.72 -15.33 -38.11
C ASP A 18 34.00 -14.72 -39.49
N SER A 19 33.47 -15.35 -40.54
CA SER A 19 33.60 -14.90 -41.92
C SER A 19 32.24 -14.62 -42.55
N ILE A 20 32.18 -13.54 -43.34
CA ILE A 20 31.01 -13.16 -44.13
C ILE A 20 31.40 -13.21 -45.61
N HIS A 21 30.58 -13.89 -46.41
CA HIS A 21 30.77 -14.06 -47.85
C HIS A 21 29.68 -13.33 -48.62
N PHE A 22 30.10 -12.50 -49.59
CA PHE A 22 29.20 -11.77 -50.47
C PHE A 22 29.22 -12.39 -51.87
N GLN A 23 28.06 -12.66 -52.46
CA GLN A 23 27.97 -13.04 -53.87
C GLN A 23 28.10 -11.79 -54.75
N LYS A 24 28.95 -11.85 -55.78
CA LYS A 24 29.19 -10.71 -56.67
C LYS A 24 28.09 -10.62 -57.73
N GLY A 25 27.21 -9.63 -57.61
CA GLY A 25 26.12 -9.31 -58.53
C GLY A 25 25.42 -8.00 -58.14
N HIS A 26 24.83 -7.30 -59.11
CA HIS A 26 24.19 -5.98 -58.93
C HIS A 26 23.07 -6.01 -57.86
N GLY A 27 23.24 -5.22 -56.80
CA GLY A 27 22.15 -4.70 -55.98
C GLY A 27 21.84 -5.45 -54.69
N ASN A 28 21.91 -4.70 -53.58
CA ASN A 28 21.59 -5.01 -52.18
C ASN A 28 22.51 -5.95 -51.38
N LEU A 29 22.98 -5.41 -50.24
CA LEU A 29 23.70 -6.08 -49.14
C LEU A 29 22.89 -7.20 -48.45
N GLU A 30 21.74 -7.60 -48.99
CA GLU A 30 20.82 -8.57 -48.37
C GLU A 30 21.24 -10.02 -48.59
N ASN A 31 22.06 -10.30 -49.61
CA ASN A 31 22.47 -11.66 -49.97
C ASN A 31 23.92 -11.93 -49.52
N TYR A 32 24.10 -12.28 -48.25
CA TYR A 32 25.37 -12.74 -47.69
C TYR A 32 25.22 -14.06 -46.92
N LEU A 33 26.31 -14.84 -46.89
CA LEU A 33 26.42 -16.07 -46.10
C LEU A 33 27.37 -15.81 -44.93
N SER A 34 26.91 -16.04 -43.71
CA SER A 34 27.66 -15.78 -42.48
C SER A 34 27.84 -17.07 -41.67
N SER A 35 29.04 -17.25 -41.11
CA SER A 35 29.33 -18.37 -40.21
C SER A 35 28.83 -18.13 -38.78
N SER A 36 28.52 -16.87 -38.42
CA SER A 36 28.19 -16.46 -37.06
C SER A 36 26.81 -16.97 -36.63
N ALA A 37 26.73 -17.53 -35.41
CA ALA A 37 25.50 -18.09 -34.85
C ALA A 37 24.40 -17.01 -34.67
N ALA A 38 24.77 -15.82 -34.22
CA ALA A 38 23.83 -14.72 -34.04
C ALA A 38 23.20 -14.28 -35.38
N ASP A 39 24.00 -14.27 -36.44
CA ASP A 39 23.58 -13.84 -37.78
C ASP A 39 22.61 -14.85 -38.42
N LYS A 40 22.78 -16.14 -38.13
CA LYS A 40 21.83 -17.20 -38.52
C LYS A 40 20.48 -17.03 -37.83
N GLU A 41 20.47 -16.78 -36.53
CA GLU A 41 19.24 -16.50 -35.77
C GLU A 41 18.53 -15.24 -36.31
N TRP A 42 19.29 -14.20 -36.66
CA TRP A 42 18.76 -13.00 -37.31
C TRP A 42 18.10 -13.27 -38.67
N GLN A 43 18.63 -14.20 -39.46
CA GLN A 43 18.00 -14.59 -40.72
C GLN A 43 16.73 -15.41 -40.52
N HIS A 44 16.68 -16.27 -39.49
CA HIS A 44 15.47 -17.01 -39.13
C HIS A 44 14.33 -16.07 -38.70
N LEU A 45 14.65 -15.06 -37.89
CA LEU A 45 13.69 -14.03 -37.48
C LEU A 45 13.12 -13.27 -38.69
N ARG A 46 13.96 -12.82 -39.63
CA ARG A 46 13.50 -12.09 -40.82
C ARG A 46 12.59 -12.91 -41.74
N LYS A 47 12.85 -14.21 -41.89
CA LYS A 47 11.98 -15.12 -42.66
C LYS A 47 10.61 -15.28 -42.00
N PHE A 48 10.58 -15.41 -40.67
CA PHE A 48 9.35 -15.45 -39.90
C PHE A 48 8.55 -14.14 -40.03
N GLU A 49 9.21 -12.98 -39.99
CA GLU A 49 8.59 -11.68 -40.21
C GLU A 49 7.98 -11.54 -41.61
N GLN A 50 8.66 -11.98 -42.66
CA GLN A 50 8.12 -11.97 -44.02
C GLN A 50 6.88 -12.87 -44.18
N GLN A 51 6.87 -14.04 -43.53
CA GLN A 51 5.69 -14.91 -43.50
C GLN A 51 4.52 -14.28 -42.75
N LEU A 52 4.81 -13.58 -41.65
CA LEU A 52 3.82 -12.82 -40.88
C LEU A 52 3.20 -11.72 -41.75
N PHE A 53 4.03 -10.98 -42.48
CA PHE A 53 3.61 -9.89 -43.36
C PHE A 53 2.70 -10.36 -44.49
N GLN A 54 3.01 -11.50 -45.13
CA GLN A 54 2.17 -12.09 -46.17
C GLN A 54 0.81 -12.57 -45.64
N SER A 55 0.75 -13.01 -44.38
CA SER A 55 -0.50 -13.43 -43.74
C SER A 55 -1.43 -12.26 -43.37
N GLN A 56 -0.88 -11.05 -43.22
CA GLN A 56 -1.61 -9.84 -42.80
C GLN A 56 -2.29 -9.06 -43.94
N LEU A 57 -1.99 -9.36 -45.21
CA LEU A 57 -2.54 -8.62 -46.36
C LEU A 57 -4.03 -8.90 -46.64
N ASN A 58 -4.64 -9.88 -45.96
CA ASN A 58 -6.05 -10.25 -46.17
C ASN A 58 -6.97 -9.72 -45.03
N LYS A 59 -7.41 -8.45 -45.17
CA LYS A 59 -8.74 -7.93 -44.78
C LYS A 59 -9.05 -7.64 -43.28
N LYS A 60 -8.48 -6.57 -42.65
CA LYS A 60 -9.08 -5.85 -41.49
C LYS A 60 -8.25 -4.60 -41.12
N VAL A 61 -8.70 -3.37 -41.42
CA VAL A 61 -7.80 -2.18 -41.38
C VAL A 61 -8.07 -1.17 -40.24
N GLU A 62 -9.15 -1.27 -39.46
CA GLU A 62 -9.44 -0.22 -38.43
C GLU A 62 -9.34 -0.68 -36.97
N THR A 63 -9.24 -1.99 -36.70
CA THR A 63 -8.77 -2.53 -35.41
C THR A 63 -7.28 -2.85 -35.43
N SER A 64 -6.66 -2.85 -36.62
CA SER A 64 -5.29 -3.33 -36.82
C SER A 64 -4.25 -2.38 -36.23
N GLU A 65 -4.41 -1.06 -36.37
CA GLU A 65 -3.40 -0.11 -35.91
C GLU A 65 -3.22 -0.17 -34.39
N LEU A 66 -4.30 -0.06 -33.61
CA LEU A 66 -4.25 -0.17 -32.15
C LEU A 66 -3.70 -1.53 -31.69
N THR A 67 -4.08 -2.63 -32.33
CA THR A 67 -3.52 -3.96 -32.01
C THR A 67 -2.07 -4.12 -32.45
N ASN A 68 -1.65 -3.46 -33.52
CA ASN A 68 -0.26 -3.46 -33.99
C ASN A 68 0.61 -2.65 -33.03
N TYR A 69 0.16 -1.47 -32.58
CA TYR A 69 0.85 -0.68 -31.56
C TYR A 69 0.98 -1.43 -30.23
N ALA A 70 -0.09 -2.08 -29.75
CA ALA A 70 -0.04 -2.91 -28.55
C ALA A 70 0.87 -4.14 -28.73
N LYS A 71 0.88 -4.75 -29.93
CA LYS A 71 1.77 -5.86 -30.24
C LYS A 71 3.24 -5.43 -30.34
N ASP A 72 3.49 -4.25 -30.89
CA ASP A 72 4.82 -3.67 -31.03
C ASP A 72 5.37 -3.22 -29.67
N SER A 73 4.54 -2.65 -28.79
CA SER A 73 4.94 -2.32 -27.41
C SER A 73 5.26 -3.57 -26.59
N LEU A 74 4.44 -4.62 -26.69
CA LEU A 74 4.72 -5.93 -26.07
C LEU A 74 6.00 -6.57 -26.63
N ARG A 75 6.25 -6.44 -27.93
CA ARG A 75 7.50 -6.90 -28.56
C ARG A 75 8.71 -6.14 -28.02
N ILE A 76 8.61 -4.83 -27.86
CA ILE A 76 9.68 -4.00 -27.28
C ILE A 76 9.95 -4.44 -25.83
N LEU A 77 8.90 -4.63 -25.02
CA LEU A 77 9.02 -5.14 -23.65
C LEU A 77 9.66 -6.52 -23.60
N MET A 78 9.28 -7.42 -24.49
CA MET A 78 9.88 -8.75 -24.58
C MET A 78 11.37 -8.68 -24.93
N VAL A 79 11.77 -7.80 -25.86
CA VAL A 79 13.19 -7.58 -26.20
C VAL A 79 13.96 -7.03 -25.00
N LYS A 80 13.41 -6.04 -24.28
CA LYS A 80 14.00 -5.54 -23.03
C LYS A 80 14.17 -6.69 -22.02
N LEU A 81 13.13 -7.51 -21.83
CA LEU A 81 13.12 -8.62 -20.89
C LEU A 81 14.13 -9.72 -21.24
N ILE A 82 14.29 -10.05 -22.53
CA ILE A 82 15.32 -10.98 -23.00
C ILE A 82 16.71 -10.46 -22.66
N GLY A 83 16.97 -9.15 -22.87
CA GLY A 83 18.23 -8.54 -22.48
C GLY A 83 18.50 -8.65 -20.97
N VAL A 84 17.47 -8.43 -20.15
CA VAL A 84 17.55 -8.59 -18.69
C VAL A 84 17.77 -10.06 -18.31
N TRP A 85 17.11 -10.98 -18.99
CA TRP A 85 17.28 -12.43 -18.76
C TRP A 85 18.69 -12.89 -19.12
N GLN A 86 19.30 -12.37 -20.18
CA GLN A 86 20.70 -12.63 -20.51
C GLN A 86 21.67 -12.13 -19.43
N LEU A 87 21.35 -11.00 -18.77
CA LEU A 87 22.12 -10.52 -17.62
C LEU A 87 22.00 -11.47 -16.42
N GLU A 88 20.82 -12.03 -16.19
CA GLU A 88 20.57 -13.04 -15.15
C GLU A 88 21.37 -14.31 -15.41
N GLU A 89 21.34 -14.85 -16.65
CA GLU A 89 22.13 -16.02 -17.03
C GLU A 89 23.63 -15.81 -16.81
N LYS A 90 24.12 -14.61 -17.10
CA LYS A 90 25.52 -14.23 -16.88
C LYS A 90 25.85 -13.89 -15.43
N LYS A 91 24.88 -13.95 -14.51
CA LYS A 91 24.99 -13.53 -13.10
C LYS A 91 25.45 -12.09 -12.92
N LEU A 92 25.14 -11.23 -13.90
CA LEU A 92 25.48 -9.80 -13.90
C LEU A 92 24.30 -8.92 -13.51
N LEU A 93 23.08 -9.47 -13.48
CA LEU A 93 21.87 -8.71 -13.23
C LEU A 93 21.90 -7.93 -11.91
N GLU A 94 22.32 -8.57 -10.82
CA GLU A 94 22.41 -7.92 -9.50
C GLU A 94 23.35 -6.70 -9.49
N LEU A 95 24.49 -6.81 -10.19
CA LEU A 95 25.46 -5.73 -10.29
C LEU A 95 24.91 -4.54 -11.09
N ASP A 96 24.09 -4.82 -12.10
CA ASP A 96 23.47 -3.79 -12.91
C ASP A 96 22.27 -3.14 -12.19
N ILE A 97 21.46 -3.94 -11.51
CA ILE A 97 20.38 -3.48 -10.63
C ILE A 97 20.93 -2.52 -9.57
N ALA A 98 22.05 -2.85 -8.93
CA ALA A 98 22.66 -1.99 -7.92
C ALA A 98 23.12 -0.63 -8.49
N LYS A 99 23.52 -0.59 -9.77
CA LYS A 99 23.92 0.65 -10.46
C LYS A 99 22.72 1.48 -10.91
N ASN A 100 21.66 0.82 -11.40
CA ASN A 100 20.52 1.46 -12.05
C ASN A 100 19.16 0.98 -11.50
N PRO A 101 18.89 1.05 -10.19
CA PRO A 101 17.71 0.42 -9.59
C PRO A 101 16.39 0.98 -10.13
N ASN A 102 16.34 2.29 -10.40
CA ASN A 102 15.15 2.96 -10.93
C ASN A 102 14.74 2.45 -12.31
N TYR A 103 15.71 2.09 -13.16
CA TYR A 103 15.42 1.54 -14.49
C TYR A 103 14.65 0.22 -14.37
N TYR A 104 15.11 -0.68 -13.50
CA TYR A 104 14.49 -1.98 -13.33
C TYR A 104 13.15 -1.90 -12.61
N LEU A 105 12.99 -0.98 -11.65
CA LEU A 105 11.68 -0.72 -11.03
C LEU A 105 10.68 -0.18 -12.05
N ALA A 106 11.09 0.81 -12.87
CA ALA A 106 10.23 1.34 -13.93
C ALA A 106 9.90 0.27 -14.99
N LEU A 107 10.87 -0.55 -15.37
CA LEU A 107 10.66 -1.67 -16.29
C LEU A 107 9.69 -2.70 -15.70
N LEU A 108 9.81 -3.04 -14.41
CA LEU A 108 8.87 -3.94 -13.75
C LEU A 108 7.46 -3.36 -13.75
N THR A 109 7.29 -2.07 -13.45
CA THR A 109 5.98 -1.40 -13.54
C THR A 109 5.43 -1.39 -14.98
N GLU A 110 6.28 -1.14 -15.99
CA GLU A 110 5.92 -1.20 -17.41
C GLU A 110 5.48 -2.63 -17.83
N LEU A 111 6.08 -3.66 -17.22
CA LEU A 111 5.72 -5.07 -17.44
C LEU A 111 4.42 -5.46 -16.74
N GLU A 112 4.21 -4.98 -15.50
CA GLU A 112 2.98 -5.23 -14.72
C GLU A 112 1.73 -4.58 -15.33
N ASP A 113 1.89 -3.39 -15.93
CA ASP A 113 0.80 -2.69 -16.63
C ASP A 113 0.52 -3.26 -18.02
N SER A 114 1.41 -4.13 -18.53
CA SER A 114 1.26 -4.75 -19.84
C SER A 114 0.39 -6.01 -19.79
N ASP A 115 -0.20 -6.38 -20.94
CA ASP A 115 -0.94 -7.65 -21.10
C ASP A 115 -0.04 -8.92 -21.05
N MET A 116 1.23 -8.81 -20.64
CA MET A 116 2.12 -9.96 -20.54
C MET A 116 1.83 -10.83 -19.30
N PRO A 117 1.85 -12.17 -19.42
CA PRO A 117 1.74 -13.03 -18.25
C PRO A 117 2.93 -12.84 -17.31
N ALA A 118 2.63 -12.61 -16.02
CA ALA A 118 3.63 -12.41 -14.95
C ALA A 118 4.71 -13.50 -14.89
N THR A 119 4.41 -14.71 -15.36
CA THR A 119 5.38 -15.82 -15.45
C THR A 119 6.64 -15.47 -16.25
N HIS A 120 6.55 -14.57 -17.25
CA HIS A 120 7.69 -14.20 -18.09
C HIS A 120 8.72 -13.37 -17.34
N TYR A 121 8.29 -12.49 -16.45
CA TYR A 121 9.17 -11.57 -15.71
C TYR A 121 9.24 -11.87 -14.20
N LEU A 122 8.64 -12.98 -13.75
CA LEU A 122 8.68 -13.43 -12.36
C LEU A 122 10.10 -13.51 -11.78
N PHE A 123 11.10 -13.85 -12.60
CA PHE A 123 12.49 -13.87 -12.16
C PHE A 123 12.99 -12.47 -11.77
N LEU A 124 12.63 -11.44 -12.54
CA LEU A 124 12.98 -10.05 -12.29
C LEU A 124 12.24 -9.53 -11.07
N GLU A 125 10.94 -9.81 -10.94
CA GLU A 125 10.13 -9.46 -9.77
C GLU A 125 10.76 -10.02 -8.48
N LYS A 126 11.13 -11.31 -8.47
CA LYS A 126 11.82 -11.95 -7.34
C LYS A 126 13.16 -11.30 -7.00
N ARG A 127 13.92 -10.88 -8.01
CA ARG A 127 15.20 -10.17 -7.83
C ARG A 127 14.98 -8.75 -7.31
N LEU A 128 13.92 -8.06 -7.69
CA LEU A 128 13.62 -6.71 -7.22
C LEU A 128 12.93 -6.69 -5.86
N ALA A 129 12.35 -7.80 -5.40
CA ALA A 129 11.69 -7.92 -4.10
C ALA A 129 12.59 -7.51 -2.92
N TYR A 130 13.92 -7.69 -3.00
CA TYR A 130 14.82 -7.23 -1.93
C TYR A 130 14.90 -5.70 -1.87
N LEU A 131 14.84 -5.01 -3.02
CA LEU A 131 14.88 -3.54 -3.08
C LEU A 131 13.57 -2.93 -2.59
N THR A 132 12.44 -3.55 -2.94
CA THR A 132 11.12 -3.06 -2.51
C THR A 132 10.96 -3.19 -1.00
N GLN A 133 11.35 -4.33 -0.41
CA GLN A 133 11.33 -4.55 1.04
C GLN A 133 12.17 -3.48 1.79
N ALA A 134 13.38 -3.16 1.31
CA ALA A 134 14.24 -2.15 1.93
C ALA A 134 13.65 -0.73 1.89
N SER A 135 12.88 -0.39 0.85
CA SER A 135 12.20 0.91 0.75
C SER A 135 10.93 1.03 1.60
N ILE A 136 10.29 -0.11 1.90
CA ILE A 136 9.10 -0.18 2.77
C ILE A 136 9.49 0.04 4.24
N GLU A 137 10.63 -0.49 4.69
CA GLU A 137 11.07 -0.29 6.08
C GLU A 137 11.27 1.20 6.44
N GLN A 138 11.73 2.03 5.51
CA GLN A 138 11.90 3.46 5.75
C GLN A 138 10.57 4.24 5.79
N LYS A 139 9.59 3.86 4.96
CA LYS A 139 8.29 4.53 4.89
C LYS A 139 7.31 4.12 5.99
N PHE A 140 7.58 3.05 6.75
CA PHE A 140 6.70 2.59 7.83
C PHE A 140 7.24 2.84 9.25
N ALA A 141 8.50 3.26 9.42
CA ALA A 141 9.10 3.52 10.74
C ALA A 141 8.43 4.68 11.52
N TRP A 142 7.98 5.72 10.82
CA TRP A 142 7.21 6.81 11.43
C TRP A 142 5.76 6.39 11.73
N SER A 143 5.17 5.46 10.95
CA SER A 143 3.81 4.94 11.18
C SER A 143 3.71 4.08 12.45
N THR A 144 4.70 3.22 12.71
CA THR A 144 4.73 2.40 13.95
C THR A 144 4.91 3.28 15.19
N SER A 145 5.79 4.26 15.12
CA SER A 145 6.03 5.23 16.20
C SER A 145 4.76 6.05 16.49
N LEU A 146 4.04 6.47 15.45
CA LEU A 146 2.82 7.27 15.56
C LEU A 146 1.66 6.44 16.15
N ASN A 147 1.52 5.18 15.77
CA ASN A 147 0.56 4.25 16.37
C ASN A 147 0.85 3.99 17.86
N PHE A 148 2.13 3.88 18.24
CA PHE A 148 2.52 3.71 19.64
C PHE A 148 2.19 4.94 20.49
N ILE A 149 2.47 6.15 19.95
CA ILE A 149 2.10 7.43 20.59
C ILE A 149 0.57 7.53 20.72
N LEU A 150 -0.18 7.20 19.67
CA LEU A 150 -1.65 7.23 19.69
C LEU A 150 -2.22 6.25 20.72
N GLY A 151 -1.67 5.04 20.81
CA GLY A 151 -2.04 4.05 21.83
C GLY A 151 -1.79 4.54 23.26
N LEU A 152 -0.61 5.12 23.52
CA LEU A 152 -0.30 5.70 24.83
C LEU A 152 -1.22 6.87 25.19
N LEU A 153 -1.61 7.69 24.21
CA LEU A 153 -2.52 8.82 24.40
C LEU A 153 -3.94 8.34 24.76
N VAL A 154 -4.44 7.30 24.07
CA VAL A 154 -5.75 6.69 24.37
C VAL A 154 -5.77 6.06 25.77
N VAL A 155 -4.71 5.34 26.16
CA VAL A 155 -4.59 4.77 27.51
C VAL A 155 -4.46 5.87 28.57
N GLY A 156 -3.68 6.92 28.29
CA GLY A 156 -3.54 8.08 29.17
C GLY A 156 -4.85 8.83 29.38
N LEU A 157 -5.63 9.04 28.31
CA LEU A 157 -6.96 9.67 28.41
C LEU A 157 -7.97 8.75 29.13
N GLY A 158 -7.98 7.45 28.81
CA GLY A 158 -8.84 6.48 29.48
C GLY A 158 -8.58 6.40 30.98
N THR A 159 -7.30 6.32 31.38
CA THR A 159 -6.89 6.34 32.79
C THR A 159 -7.23 7.66 33.46
N LEU A 160 -7.03 8.81 32.78
CA LEU A 160 -7.41 10.12 33.31
C LEU A 160 -8.93 10.22 33.54
N LEU A 161 -9.75 9.70 32.63
CA LEU A 161 -11.21 9.67 32.78
C LEU A 161 -11.67 8.75 33.93
N ILE A 162 -11.02 7.61 34.11
CA ILE A 162 -11.31 6.67 35.21
C ILE A 162 -10.91 7.29 36.56
N LEU A 163 -9.76 7.97 36.63
CA LEU A 163 -9.28 8.65 37.84
C LEU A 163 -10.04 9.96 38.14
N ARG A 164 -10.78 10.51 37.15
CA ARG A 164 -11.61 11.72 37.34
C ARG A 164 -12.94 11.45 38.04
N LYS A 165 -13.33 10.18 38.26
CA LYS A 165 -14.42 9.84 39.19
C LYS A 165 -13.94 10.01 40.64
N LYS A 166 -13.79 11.26 41.08
CA LYS A 166 -13.73 11.57 42.51
C LYS A 166 -15.11 11.26 43.14
N PRO A 167 -15.18 10.59 44.29
CA PRO A 167 -16.40 10.56 45.07
C PRO A 167 -16.63 11.97 45.65
N HIS A 168 -17.51 12.75 45.03
CA HIS A 168 -17.96 14.04 45.55
C HIS A 168 -18.80 13.79 46.80
N ASN A 169 -18.26 14.13 47.97
CA ASN A 169 -18.91 13.97 49.28
C ASN A 169 -19.17 15.34 49.96
N THR A 170 -19.34 16.42 49.19
CA THR A 170 -19.52 17.77 49.72
C THR A 170 -20.97 18.26 49.59
N VAL A 171 -21.41 19.04 50.56
CA VAL A 171 -22.76 19.65 50.70
C VAL A 171 -23.13 20.56 49.51
N ASP A 172 -22.16 20.92 48.69
CA ASP A 172 -22.33 21.75 47.48
C ASP A 172 -23.01 21.04 46.30
N ASP A 173 -23.23 19.72 46.37
CA ASP A 173 -23.88 18.95 45.28
C ASP A 173 -25.41 18.80 45.45
N LEU A 174 -25.95 19.38 46.53
CA LEU A 174 -27.39 19.49 46.72
C LEU A 174 -27.92 20.66 45.89
N SER A 175 -28.98 20.40 45.12
CA SER A 175 -29.77 21.46 44.50
C SER A 175 -30.38 22.37 45.57
N ARG A 176 -30.78 23.59 45.18
CA ARG A 176 -31.39 24.56 46.11
C ARG A 176 -32.57 23.96 46.88
N GLN A 177 -33.42 23.17 46.21
CA GLN A 177 -34.58 22.56 46.83
C GLN A 177 -34.21 21.41 47.77
N GLU A 178 -33.20 20.61 47.42
CA GLU A 178 -32.67 19.56 48.30
C GLU A 178 -32.02 20.14 49.56
N ARG A 179 -31.34 21.29 49.45
CA ARG A 179 -30.79 22.02 50.60
C ARG A 179 -31.91 22.53 51.52
N ASN A 180 -32.98 23.10 50.98
CA ASN A 180 -34.12 23.54 51.78
C ASN A 180 -34.76 22.36 52.54
N ILE A 181 -34.98 21.23 51.85
CA ILE A 181 -35.54 20.02 52.47
C ILE A 181 -34.60 19.47 53.54
N GLN A 182 -33.29 19.45 53.28
CA GLN A 182 -32.28 19.03 54.24
C GLN A 182 -32.33 19.90 55.51
N THR A 183 -32.38 21.23 55.39
CA THR A 183 -32.48 22.13 56.54
C THR A 183 -33.71 21.83 57.39
N LEU A 184 -34.88 21.66 56.77
CA LEU A 184 -36.11 21.31 57.50
C LEU A 184 -36.05 19.93 58.17
N ILE A 185 -35.27 18.99 57.61
CA ILE A 185 -35.01 17.69 58.25
C ILE A 185 -34.15 17.85 59.50
N LEU A 186 -33.12 18.71 59.45
CA LEU A 186 -32.24 19.04 60.57
C LEU A 186 -32.99 19.80 61.67
N GLU A 187 -33.99 20.60 61.32
CA GLU A 187 -34.93 21.24 62.27
C GLU A 187 -35.92 20.25 62.91
N GLY A 188 -35.90 18.97 62.53
CA GLY A 188 -36.73 17.93 63.11
C GLY A 188 -38.12 17.75 62.48
N LYS A 189 -38.43 18.46 61.39
CA LYS A 189 -39.77 18.42 60.78
C LYS A 189 -40.12 17.10 60.11
N THR A 190 -41.38 16.67 60.19
CA THR A 190 -41.85 15.45 59.52
C THR A 190 -42.00 15.65 58.01
N ASN A 191 -41.97 14.58 57.21
CA ASN A 191 -42.12 14.70 55.75
C ASN A 191 -43.47 15.35 55.34
N LYS A 192 -44.50 15.25 56.20
CA LYS A 192 -45.79 15.92 56.02
C LYS A 192 -45.68 17.42 56.26
N GLU A 193 -44.97 17.84 57.32
CA GLU A 193 -44.70 19.25 57.60
C GLU A 193 -43.87 19.90 56.50
N ILE A 194 -42.82 19.21 56.03
CA ILE A 194 -41.97 19.68 54.93
C ILE A 194 -42.79 19.86 53.64
N ALA A 195 -43.69 18.93 53.34
CA ALA A 195 -44.58 19.01 52.19
C ALA A 195 -45.49 20.24 52.27
N ASN A 196 -46.05 20.51 53.45
CA ASN A 196 -46.93 21.66 53.68
C ASN A 196 -46.16 22.99 53.61
N GLU A 197 -44.95 23.05 54.17
CA GLU A 197 -44.14 24.27 54.22
C GLU A 197 -43.55 24.65 52.87
N LEU A 198 -43.18 23.66 52.06
CA LEU A 198 -42.66 23.89 50.70
C LEU A 198 -43.77 23.88 49.64
N PHE A 199 -45.04 23.72 50.03
CA PHE A 199 -46.20 23.63 49.13
C PHE A 199 -46.03 22.60 48.00
N ILE A 200 -45.48 21.42 48.33
CA ILE A 200 -45.25 20.31 47.39
C ILE A 200 -45.86 19.01 47.89
N SER A 201 -46.06 18.05 46.98
CA SER A 201 -46.64 16.76 47.35
C SER A 201 -45.70 15.92 48.23
N LEU A 202 -46.27 15.08 49.09
CA LEU A 202 -45.50 14.17 49.95
C LEU A 202 -44.68 13.14 49.17
N SER A 203 -45.14 12.73 47.98
CA SER A 203 -44.34 11.86 47.10
C SER A 203 -43.10 12.59 46.58
N THR A 204 -43.24 13.86 46.18
CA THR A 204 -42.13 14.71 45.75
C THR A 204 -41.09 14.87 46.87
N VAL A 205 -41.52 15.13 48.11
CA VAL A 205 -40.61 15.18 49.28
C VAL A 205 -39.85 13.88 49.47
N LYS A 206 -40.53 12.72 49.38
CA LYS A 206 -39.87 11.41 49.49
C LYS A 206 -38.80 11.23 48.40
N THR A 207 -39.10 11.58 47.15
CA THR A 207 -38.14 11.51 46.05
C THR A 207 -36.92 12.39 46.31
N HIS A 208 -37.12 13.64 46.76
CA HIS A 208 -36.00 14.52 47.11
C HIS A 208 -35.16 13.95 48.27
N ILE A 209 -35.79 13.36 49.30
CA ILE A 209 -35.07 12.73 50.42
C ILE A 209 -34.23 11.55 49.95
N THR A 210 -34.76 10.69 49.06
CA THR A 210 -33.99 9.59 48.47
C THR A 210 -32.78 10.10 47.70
N ASN A 211 -32.94 11.18 46.93
CA ASN A 211 -31.84 11.79 46.20
C ASN A 211 -30.79 12.41 47.14
N ILE A 212 -31.22 13.11 48.19
CA ILE A 212 -30.34 13.65 49.24
C ILE A 212 -29.53 12.53 49.89
N TYR A 213 -30.18 11.42 50.26
CA TYR A 213 -29.51 10.26 50.86
C TYR A 213 -28.49 9.62 49.92
N SER A 214 -28.84 9.48 48.63
CA SER A 214 -27.94 8.96 47.61
C SER A 214 -26.72 9.88 47.41
N LYS A 215 -26.96 11.19 47.23
CA LYS A 215 -25.91 12.19 47.01
C LYS A 215 -24.97 12.32 48.20
N LEU A 216 -25.52 12.28 49.41
CA LEU A 216 -24.74 12.36 50.65
C LEU A 216 -24.23 10.99 51.11
N LYS A 217 -24.57 9.88 50.47
CA LYS A 217 -24.22 8.51 50.93
C LYS A 217 -24.59 8.24 52.39
N VAL A 218 -25.79 8.64 52.78
CA VAL A 218 -26.37 8.31 54.10
C VAL A 218 -27.58 7.41 53.90
N SER A 219 -27.80 6.47 54.82
CA SER A 219 -28.84 5.44 54.66
C SER A 219 -30.15 5.81 55.37
N ASN A 220 -30.09 6.70 56.35
CA ASN A 220 -31.26 7.05 57.16
C ASN A 220 -31.19 8.48 57.71
N ARG A 221 -32.36 8.96 58.17
CA ARG A 221 -32.53 10.30 58.74
C ARG A 221 -31.58 10.60 59.89
N ARG A 222 -31.34 9.61 60.76
CA ARG A 222 -30.47 9.76 61.92
C ARG A 222 -29.00 9.92 61.52
N GLU A 223 -28.57 9.21 60.49
CA GLU A 223 -27.23 9.32 59.90
C GLU A 223 -27.04 10.66 59.19
N LEU A 224 -28.08 11.17 58.52
CA LEU A 224 -28.08 12.52 57.98
C LEU A 224 -27.87 13.55 59.10
N VAL A 225 -28.69 13.52 60.16
CA VAL A 225 -28.58 14.46 61.29
C VAL A 225 -27.20 14.39 61.95
N LYS A 226 -26.73 13.17 62.27
CA LYS A 226 -25.40 12.95 62.88
C LYS A 226 -24.25 13.53 62.04
N ARG A 227 -24.39 13.54 60.70
CA ARG A 227 -23.37 14.10 59.81
C ARG A 227 -23.24 15.62 59.89
N PHE A 228 -24.29 16.32 60.34
CA PHE A 228 -24.34 17.78 60.42
C PHE A 228 -24.36 18.33 61.87
N GLU A 229 -24.33 17.44 62.87
CA GLU A 229 -24.22 17.79 64.30
C GLU A 229 -22.77 17.97 64.79
N ASN A 230 -21.76 17.77 63.93
CA ASN A 230 -20.33 17.91 64.25
C ASN A 230 -19.66 19.05 63.47
#